data_AF-A0A1G7RBY9-F1
#
_entry.id   AF-A0A1G7RBY9-F1
#
_cell.length_a   1.000
_cell.length_b   1.000
_cell.length_c   1.000
_cell.angle_alpha   90.00
_cell.angle_beta   90.00
_cell.angle_gamma   90.00
#
_symmetry.space_group_name_H-M   'P 1'
#
loop_
_entity.id
_entity.type
_entity.pdbx_description
1 polymer ?
#
loop_
_entity_poly.entity_id
_entity_poly.type
_entity_poly.pdbx_seq_one_letter_code
_entity_poly.pdbx_strand_id
1 'polypeptide(L)'
;MSSLSETWFADGYIDFEQKKYTLLAYLQQINRYFNQNKLYPQLGDVIFHYNNLVAFRENKQFLQQQFPKRLTAVNMERLQLLYEQMIADDELMQELETIIQYAIQKMNGAIREGTEIYEFVEESLNISPVGLIPLDSQEGYLFLCDGRYQDVIVYEYRLSIFERHDEKYRGIHTQYLDTYTKDLVNTCEHIKTSLIRQRRELPTPAVYRIDTKLVFPVTETLLPVAKRSLVKYIAHNAA
;
A
#
# COMPACT_ATOMS: atom_id res chain seq x y z
N MET A 1 -15.86 -1.12 -8.48
CA MET A 1 -14.58 -1.84 -8.29
C MET A 1 -14.94 -3.28 -7.99
N SER A 2 -14.53 -4.23 -8.80
CA SER A 2 -14.75 -5.66 -8.55
C SER A 2 -13.55 -6.21 -7.78
N SER A 3 -13.51 -5.95 -6.46
CA SER A 3 -12.60 -6.66 -5.55
C SER A 3 -13.12 -8.08 -5.33
N LEU A 4 -12.22 -9.02 -5.08
CA LEU A 4 -12.65 -10.33 -4.60
C LEU A 4 -13.23 -10.17 -3.18
N SER A 5 -14.16 -11.04 -2.80
CA SER A 5 -14.52 -11.15 -1.39
C SER A 5 -13.32 -11.68 -0.60
N GLU A 6 -13.25 -11.36 0.69
CA GLU A 6 -12.14 -11.77 1.56
C GLU A 6 -11.96 -13.30 1.59
N THR A 7 -13.06 -14.03 1.39
CA THR A 7 -13.20 -15.49 1.42
C THR A 7 -13.60 -16.09 0.07
N TRP A 8 -13.30 -15.41 -1.06
CA TRP A 8 -13.76 -15.78 -2.41
C TRP A 8 -13.49 -17.24 -2.81
N PHE A 9 -12.42 -17.85 -2.30
CA PHE A 9 -12.02 -19.23 -2.58
C PHE A 9 -12.94 -20.27 -1.91
N ALA A 10 -13.62 -19.89 -0.82
CA ALA A 10 -14.50 -20.74 -0.02
C ALA A 10 -15.98 -20.29 -0.06
N ASP A 11 -16.28 -19.15 -0.68
CA ASP A 11 -17.64 -18.64 -0.81
C ASP A 11 -18.44 -19.36 -1.91
N GLY A 12 -19.65 -19.84 -1.61
CA GLY A 12 -20.53 -20.43 -2.63
C GLY A 12 -20.08 -21.83 -3.05
N TYR A 13 -20.26 -22.18 -4.32
CA TYR A 13 -19.87 -23.50 -4.82
C TYR A 13 -18.34 -23.58 -4.99
N ILE A 14 -17.74 -24.61 -4.39
CA ILE A 14 -16.30 -24.86 -4.43
C ILE A 14 -16.03 -25.71 -5.67
N ASP A 15 -15.93 -25.03 -6.81
CA ASP A 15 -15.61 -25.65 -8.10
C ASP A 15 -14.35 -25.02 -8.68
N PHE A 16 -13.39 -25.86 -9.06
CA PHE A 16 -12.09 -25.39 -9.53
C PHE A 16 -12.20 -24.46 -10.74
N GLU A 17 -13.01 -24.81 -11.73
CA GLU A 17 -13.13 -24.02 -12.97
C GLU A 17 -13.76 -22.66 -12.70
N GLN A 18 -14.84 -22.60 -11.92
CA GLN A 18 -15.48 -21.35 -11.53
C GLN A 18 -14.52 -20.43 -10.78
N LYS A 19 -13.80 -20.96 -9.78
CA LYS A 19 -12.84 -20.18 -8.99
C LYS A 19 -11.66 -19.71 -9.83
N LYS A 20 -11.16 -20.56 -10.72
CA LYS A 20 -10.11 -20.23 -11.69
C LYS A 20 -10.51 -19.07 -12.58
N TYR A 21 -11.69 -19.08 -13.19
CA TYR A 21 -12.15 -17.96 -14.03
C TYR A 21 -12.36 -16.68 -13.23
N THR A 22 -12.91 -16.78 -12.02
CA THR A 22 -13.08 -15.64 -11.12
C THR A 22 -11.74 -14.98 -10.80
N LEU A 23 -10.73 -15.79 -10.47
CA LEU A 23 -9.38 -15.31 -10.21
C LEU A 23 -8.74 -14.68 -11.45
N LEU A 24 -8.84 -15.33 -12.61
CA LEU A 24 -8.25 -14.82 -13.85
C LEU A 24 -8.87 -13.47 -14.26
N ALA A 25 -10.18 -13.31 -14.11
CA ALA A 25 -10.86 -12.03 -14.36
C ALA A 25 -10.38 -10.93 -13.40
N TYR A 26 -10.22 -11.27 -12.11
CA TYR A 26 -9.67 -10.35 -11.10
C TYR A 26 -8.24 -9.91 -11.44
N LEU A 27 -7.33 -10.87 -11.71
CA LEU A 27 -5.93 -10.58 -12.04
C LEU A 27 -5.81 -9.80 -13.35
N GLN A 28 -6.63 -10.10 -14.35
CA GLN A 28 -6.68 -9.32 -15.58
C GLN A 28 -7.01 -7.85 -15.30
N GLN A 29 -7.94 -7.58 -14.38
CA GLN A 29 -8.30 -6.22 -14.02
C GLN A 29 -7.16 -5.51 -13.26
N ILE A 30 -6.44 -6.20 -12.39
CA ILE A 30 -5.26 -5.65 -11.71
C ILE A 30 -4.18 -5.26 -12.71
N ASN A 31 -3.87 -6.15 -13.65
CA ASN A 31 -2.85 -5.89 -14.65
C ASN A 31 -3.21 -4.69 -15.53
N ARG A 32 -4.51 -4.42 -15.77
CA ARG A 32 -4.95 -3.18 -16.44
C ARG A 32 -4.60 -1.93 -15.64
N TYR A 33 -4.67 -1.95 -14.31
CA TYR A 33 -4.25 -0.82 -13.47
C TYR A 33 -2.73 -0.68 -13.45
N PHE A 34 -1.98 -1.78 -13.35
CA PHE A 34 -0.52 -1.76 -13.44
C PHE A 34 -0.01 -1.21 -14.76
N ASN A 35 -0.63 -1.59 -15.88
CA ASN A 35 -0.35 -1.02 -17.21
C ASN A 35 -0.65 0.49 -17.31
N GLN A 36 -1.49 1.04 -16.42
CA GLN A 36 -1.76 2.48 -16.31
C GLN A 36 -0.86 3.16 -15.28
N ASN A 37 0.16 2.46 -14.77
CA ASN A 37 1.02 2.90 -13.68
C ASN A 37 0.24 3.24 -12.40
N LYS A 38 -0.92 2.62 -12.16
CA LYS A 38 -1.74 2.76 -10.95
C LYS A 38 -1.49 1.57 -10.04
N LEU A 39 -0.65 1.77 -9.04
CA LEU A 39 -0.15 0.68 -8.21
C LEU A 39 -1.09 0.38 -7.02
N TYR A 40 -1.54 1.41 -6.33
CA TYR A 40 -2.44 1.30 -5.19
C TYR A 40 -3.86 1.77 -5.53
N PRO A 41 -4.89 1.12 -4.99
CA PRO A 41 -4.85 0.09 -3.94
C PRO A 41 -4.55 -1.34 -4.42
N GLN A 42 -4.39 -1.58 -5.72
CA GLN A 42 -4.41 -2.92 -6.34
C GLN A 42 -3.32 -3.86 -5.82
N LEU A 43 -2.07 -3.41 -5.69
CA LEU A 43 -1.00 -4.24 -5.12
C LEU A 43 -1.33 -4.68 -3.69
N GLY A 44 -1.85 -3.77 -2.87
CA GLY A 44 -2.26 -4.09 -1.50
C GLY A 44 -3.40 -5.10 -1.42
N ASP A 45 -4.33 -5.05 -2.38
CA ASP A 45 -5.46 -5.98 -2.50
C ASP A 45 -5.00 -7.40 -2.85
N VAL A 46 -4.10 -7.55 -3.84
CA VAL A 46 -3.52 -8.85 -4.22
C VAL A 46 -2.73 -9.45 -3.07
N ILE A 47 -1.87 -8.65 -2.42
CA ILE A 47 -1.08 -9.12 -1.27
C ILE A 47 -2.00 -9.60 -0.15
N PHE A 48 -3.10 -8.89 0.12
CA PHE A 48 -4.09 -9.31 1.11
C PHE A 48 -4.70 -10.67 0.77
N HIS A 49 -5.20 -10.87 -0.45
CA HIS A 49 -5.79 -12.15 -0.83
C HIS A 49 -4.77 -13.29 -0.86
N TYR A 50 -3.55 -13.02 -1.31
CA TYR A 50 -2.45 -14.00 -1.26
C TYR A 50 -2.16 -14.44 0.18
N ASN A 51 -2.04 -13.48 1.11
CA ASN A 51 -1.78 -13.78 2.51
C ASN A 51 -2.95 -14.54 3.15
N ASN A 52 -4.20 -14.24 2.80
CA ASN A 52 -5.36 -15.01 3.26
C ASN A 52 -5.26 -16.49 2.82
N LEU A 53 -4.88 -16.74 1.56
CA LEU A 53 -4.74 -18.10 1.04
C LEU A 53 -3.59 -18.86 1.69
N VAL A 54 -2.43 -18.21 1.87
CA VAL A 54 -1.28 -18.79 2.57
C VAL A 54 -1.65 -19.10 4.01
N ALA A 55 -2.27 -18.16 4.71
CA ALA A 55 -2.72 -18.35 6.10
C ALA A 55 -3.71 -19.51 6.22
N PHE A 56 -4.67 -19.63 5.30
CA PHE A 56 -5.61 -20.76 5.29
C PHE A 56 -4.92 -22.09 5.01
N ARG A 57 -3.98 -22.14 4.06
CA ARG A 57 -3.23 -23.36 3.70
C ARG A 57 -2.34 -23.85 4.84
N GLU A 58 -1.68 -22.95 5.55
CA GLU A 58 -0.73 -23.27 6.63
C GLU A 58 -1.45 -23.59 7.95
N ASN A 59 -2.57 -22.94 8.25
CA ASN A 59 -3.24 -23.04 9.55
C ASN A 59 -4.34 -24.11 9.62
N LYS A 60 -4.06 -25.30 9.10
CA LYS A 60 -4.97 -26.48 9.14
C LYS A 60 -5.48 -26.89 10.54
N GLN A 61 -4.99 -26.29 11.63
CA GLN A 61 -5.38 -26.64 13.01
C GLN A 61 -5.62 -25.45 13.96
N PHE A 62 -5.14 -24.24 13.67
CA PHE A 62 -5.21 -23.09 14.61
C PHE A 62 -5.79 -21.85 13.92
N LEU A 63 -7.12 -21.76 13.89
CA LEU A 63 -7.87 -20.87 13.00
C LEU A 63 -8.11 -19.44 13.53
N GLN A 64 -7.60 -19.05 14.72
CA GLN A 64 -7.98 -17.76 15.31
C GLN A 64 -6.85 -16.73 15.44
N GLN A 65 -5.58 -17.15 15.55
CA GLN A 65 -4.53 -16.22 16.01
C GLN A 65 -3.71 -15.56 14.90
N GLN A 66 -3.81 -16.03 13.64
CA GLN A 66 -2.91 -15.58 12.56
C GLN A 66 -3.60 -15.07 11.28
N PHE A 67 -4.94 -15.03 11.25
CA PHE A 67 -5.62 -14.45 10.10
C PHE A 67 -5.38 -12.93 10.00
N PRO A 68 -5.22 -12.37 8.78
CA PRO A 68 -4.99 -10.93 8.62
C PRO A 68 -6.08 -10.09 9.29
N LYS A 69 -5.68 -9.04 10.03
CA LYS A 69 -6.57 -8.17 10.84
C LYS A 69 -7.69 -7.46 10.06
N ARG A 70 -7.72 -7.58 8.74
CA ARG A 70 -8.81 -7.07 7.89
C ARG A 70 -10.01 -8.01 7.85
N LEU A 71 -9.85 -9.29 8.16
CA LEU A 71 -10.97 -10.23 8.22
C LEU A 71 -11.90 -9.88 9.38
N THR A 72 -13.20 -9.79 9.08
CA THR A 72 -14.22 -9.65 10.12
C THR A 72 -14.37 -10.93 10.95
N ALA A 73 -14.85 -10.81 12.20
CA ALA A 73 -15.12 -11.97 13.05
C ALA A 73 -16.06 -12.97 12.36
N VAL A 74 -17.07 -12.46 11.65
CA VAL A 74 -18.02 -13.26 10.85
C VAL A 74 -17.31 -14.06 9.75
N ASN A 75 -16.34 -13.45 9.05
CA ASN A 75 -15.58 -14.14 8.00
C ASN A 75 -14.68 -15.24 8.58
N MET A 76 -14.10 -15.02 9.76
CA MET A 76 -13.29 -16.04 10.45
C MET A 76 -14.14 -17.24 10.91
N GLU A 77 -15.29 -16.99 11.54
CA GLU A 77 -16.23 -18.04 11.96
C GLU A 77 -16.71 -18.87 10.76
N ARG A 78 -17.01 -18.20 9.63
CA ARG A 78 -17.41 -18.87 8.40
C ARG A 78 -16.31 -19.78 7.85
N LEU A 79 -15.06 -19.31 7.80
CA LEU A 79 -13.93 -20.13 7.36
C LEU A 79 -13.69 -21.33 8.29
N GLN A 80 -13.90 -21.16 9.60
CA GLN A 80 -13.78 -22.25 10.58
C GLN A 80 -14.83 -23.34 10.34
N LEU A 81 -16.10 -22.95 10.22
CA LEU A 81 -17.20 -23.89 9.96
C LEU A 81 -17.03 -24.63 8.64
N LEU A 82 -16.58 -23.93 7.58
CA LEU A 82 -16.30 -24.56 6.30
C LEU A 82 -15.17 -25.57 6.41
N TYR A 83 -14.10 -25.24 7.13
CA TYR A 83 -12.98 -26.15 7.34
C TYR A 83 -13.38 -27.41 8.11
N GLU A 84 -14.18 -27.28 9.18
CA GLU A 84 -14.71 -28.43 9.94
C GLU A 84 -15.57 -29.35 9.06
N GLN A 85 -16.39 -28.79 8.18
CA GLN A 85 -17.21 -29.57 7.24
C GLN A 85 -16.35 -30.30 6.21
N MET A 86 -15.26 -29.68 5.75
CA MET A 86 -14.40 -30.24 4.70
C MET A 86 -13.47 -31.34 5.20
N ILE A 87 -13.13 -31.37 6.49
CA ILE A 87 -12.42 -32.52 7.06
C ILE A 87 -13.25 -33.82 6.94
N ALA A 88 -14.57 -33.71 6.89
CA ALA A 88 -15.44 -34.86 6.72
C ALA A 88 -15.57 -35.33 5.26
N ASP A 89 -15.06 -34.55 4.29
CA ASP A 89 -15.17 -34.79 2.85
C ASP A 89 -13.82 -34.63 2.14
N ASP A 90 -13.15 -35.77 1.90
CA ASP A 90 -11.84 -35.82 1.26
C ASP A 90 -11.83 -35.22 -0.16
N GLU A 91 -12.93 -35.30 -0.91
CA GLU A 91 -13.00 -34.83 -2.29
C GLU A 91 -13.08 -33.29 -2.34
N LEU A 92 -13.96 -32.70 -1.52
CA LEU A 92 -14.06 -31.25 -1.39
C LEU A 92 -12.76 -30.62 -0.87
N MET A 93 -12.09 -31.28 0.06
CA MET A 93 -10.82 -30.80 0.59
C MET A 93 -9.73 -30.79 -0.50
N GLN A 94 -9.64 -31.84 -1.32
CA GLN A 94 -8.69 -31.91 -2.43
C GLN A 94 -8.95 -30.85 -3.50
N GLU A 95 -10.23 -30.60 -3.82
CA GLU A 95 -10.60 -29.55 -4.78
C GLU A 95 -10.20 -28.17 -4.27
N LEU A 96 -10.45 -27.88 -2.99
CA LEU A 96 -10.05 -26.61 -2.37
C LEU A 96 -8.53 -26.43 -2.36
N GLU A 97 -7.77 -27.46 -2.02
CA GLU A 97 -6.32 -27.42 -2.08
C GLU A 97 -5.82 -27.10 -3.49
N THR A 98 -6.48 -27.67 -4.51
CA THR A 98 -6.16 -27.41 -5.92
C THR A 98 -6.43 -25.95 -6.29
N ILE A 99 -7.57 -25.39 -5.86
CA ILE A 99 -7.92 -23.97 -6.04
C ILE A 99 -6.88 -23.06 -5.38
N ILE A 100 -6.56 -23.32 -4.11
CA ILE A 100 -5.62 -22.51 -3.33
C ILE A 100 -4.24 -22.54 -3.95
N GLN A 101 -3.74 -23.74 -4.30
CA GLN A 101 -2.42 -23.89 -4.90
C GLN A 101 -2.32 -23.16 -6.24
N TYR A 102 -3.34 -23.29 -7.10
CA TYR A 102 -3.41 -22.55 -8.36
C TYR A 102 -3.42 -21.03 -8.11
N ALA A 103 -4.23 -20.58 -7.15
CA ALA A 103 -4.40 -19.17 -6.86
C ALA A 103 -3.14 -18.50 -6.30
N ILE A 104 -2.46 -19.16 -5.36
CA ILE A 104 -1.18 -18.69 -4.81
C ILE A 104 -0.15 -18.50 -5.94
N GLN A 105 -0.02 -19.47 -6.85
CA GLN A 105 0.93 -19.37 -7.96
C GLN A 105 0.61 -18.19 -8.88
N LYS A 106 -0.67 -17.98 -9.22
CA LYS A 106 -1.08 -16.87 -10.10
C LYS A 106 -0.97 -15.51 -9.42
N MET A 107 -1.39 -15.37 -8.16
CA MET A 107 -1.29 -14.12 -7.41
C MET A 107 0.16 -13.72 -7.17
N ASN A 108 1.07 -14.67 -6.91
CA ASN A 108 2.50 -14.39 -6.75
C ASN A 108 3.09 -13.70 -8.00
N GLY A 109 2.65 -14.10 -9.21
CA GLY A 109 3.04 -13.43 -10.45
C GLY A 109 2.65 -11.95 -10.47
N ALA A 110 1.40 -11.62 -10.14
CA ALA A 110 0.93 -10.24 -10.08
C ALA A 110 1.59 -9.43 -8.95
N ILE A 111 1.89 -10.06 -7.81
CA ILE A 111 2.64 -9.42 -6.71
C ILE A 111 4.04 -9.04 -7.17
N ARG A 112 4.75 -9.95 -7.86
CA ARG A 112 6.08 -9.66 -8.42
C ARG A 112 6.04 -8.48 -9.37
N GLU A 113 5.11 -8.50 -10.34
CA GLU A 113 4.93 -7.40 -11.30
C GLU A 113 4.67 -6.05 -10.60
N GLY A 114 3.75 -6.00 -9.63
CA GLY A 114 3.50 -4.78 -8.87
C GLY A 114 4.68 -4.37 -7.97
N THR A 115 5.46 -5.32 -7.48
CA THR A 115 6.67 -5.05 -6.66
C THR A 115 7.77 -4.45 -7.52
N GLU A 116 7.98 -4.95 -8.74
CA GLU A 116 8.91 -4.36 -9.71
C GLU A 116 8.54 -2.91 -10.05
N ILE A 117 7.25 -2.60 -10.24
CA ILE A 117 6.77 -1.22 -10.43
C ILE A 117 7.06 -0.37 -9.18
N TYR A 118 6.79 -0.90 -7.98
CA TYR A 118 7.08 -0.21 -6.72
C TYR A 118 8.57 0.13 -6.61
N GLU A 119 9.44 -0.84 -6.83
CA GLU A 119 10.90 -0.70 -6.75
C GLU A 119 11.40 0.32 -7.77
N PHE A 120 10.94 0.24 -9.02
CA PHE A 120 11.28 1.19 -10.08
C PHE A 120 10.91 2.63 -9.70
N VAL A 121 9.73 2.85 -9.12
CA VAL A 121 9.32 4.19 -8.67
C VAL A 121 10.17 4.62 -7.48
N GLU A 122 10.35 3.75 -6.47
CA GLU A 122 11.14 4.04 -5.26
C GLU A 122 12.58 4.45 -5.60
N GLU A 123 13.24 3.74 -6.50
CA GLU A 123 14.60 4.05 -6.97
C GLU A 123 14.69 5.38 -7.73
N SER A 124 13.60 5.82 -8.37
CA SER A 124 13.54 7.09 -9.08
C SER A 124 13.32 8.31 -8.18
N LEU A 125 12.89 8.09 -6.92
CA LEU A 125 12.56 9.17 -5.99
C LEU A 125 13.83 9.76 -5.39
N ASN A 126 13.90 11.10 -5.39
CA ASN A 126 14.95 11.84 -4.72
C ASN A 126 14.37 12.61 -3.54
N ILE A 127 14.86 12.35 -2.33
CA ILE A 127 14.40 12.98 -1.10
C ILE A 127 15.48 13.94 -0.61
N SER A 128 15.10 15.20 -0.39
CA SER A 128 16.01 16.23 0.11
C SER A 128 15.34 17.15 1.13
N PRO A 129 16.05 17.58 2.19
CA PRO A 129 15.53 18.55 3.13
C PRO A 129 15.46 19.95 2.49
N VAL A 130 14.42 20.72 2.79
CA VAL A 130 14.28 22.11 2.38
C VAL A 130 14.75 23.02 3.52
N GLY A 131 15.99 23.49 3.42
CA GLY A 131 16.64 24.29 4.46
C GLY A 131 16.95 23.48 5.72
N LEU A 132 16.88 24.14 6.88
CA LEU A 132 17.17 23.51 8.16
C LEU A 132 16.04 22.57 8.60
N ILE A 133 16.42 21.39 9.08
CA ILE A 133 15.54 20.40 9.68
C ILE A 133 15.59 20.56 11.21
N PRO A 134 14.43 20.67 11.89
CA PRO A 134 14.36 20.72 13.35
C PRO A 134 14.81 19.39 13.98
N LEU A 135 15.06 19.42 15.30
CA LEU A 135 15.33 18.20 16.08
C LEU A 135 14.15 17.22 16.07
N ASP A 136 12.92 17.74 16.11
CA ASP A 136 11.70 16.94 16.01
C ASP A 136 11.21 16.92 14.56
N SER A 137 11.32 15.75 13.91
CA SER A 137 10.89 15.50 12.53
C SER A 137 9.61 14.66 12.44
N GLN A 138 8.90 14.44 13.55
CA GLN A 138 7.68 13.63 13.58
C GLN A 138 6.53 14.27 12.79
N GLU A 139 6.54 15.59 12.63
CA GLU A 139 5.54 16.33 11.85
C GLU A 139 6.18 17.45 11.02
N GLY A 140 5.52 17.79 9.91
CA GLY A 140 6.03 18.79 8.99
C GLY A 140 5.34 18.78 7.63
N TYR A 141 6.06 19.22 6.60
CA TYR A 141 5.54 19.31 5.25
C TYR A 141 6.31 18.43 4.26
N LEU A 142 5.57 17.76 3.39
CA LEU A 142 6.05 16.99 2.26
C LEU A 142 5.71 17.73 0.97
N PHE A 143 6.73 18.10 0.21
CA PHE A 143 6.59 18.69 -1.12
C PHE A 143 6.84 17.60 -2.16
N LEU A 144 5.84 17.30 -3.00
CA LEU A 144 5.93 16.30 -4.05
C LEU A 144 5.95 16.97 -5.41
N CYS A 145 6.95 16.63 -6.23
CA CYS A 145 7.08 17.07 -7.62
C CYS A 145 7.22 15.85 -8.53
N ASP A 146 6.40 15.76 -9.58
CA ASP A 146 6.55 14.74 -10.62
C ASP A 146 7.50 15.22 -11.74
N GLY A 147 7.73 14.35 -12.73
CA GLY A 147 8.61 14.60 -13.85
C GLY A 147 8.20 15.71 -14.80
N ARG A 148 7.01 16.31 -14.63
CA ARG A 148 6.61 17.51 -15.39
C ARG A 148 7.32 18.75 -14.84
N TYR A 149 7.72 18.72 -13.56
CA TYR A 149 8.36 19.83 -12.86
C TYR A 149 7.56 21.16 -12.92
N GLN A 150 6.25 21.09 -13.13
CA GLN A 150 5.39 22.27 -13.26
C GLN A 150 4.81 22.70 -11.92
N ASP A 151 4.43 21.76 -11.06
CA ASP A 151 3.76 22.05 -9.81
C ASP A 151 4.48 21.41 -8.62
N VAL A 152 4.35 22.05 -7.45
CA VAL A 152 4.72 21.53 -6.13
C VAL A 152 3.45 21.22 -5.37
N ILE A 153 3.18 19.93 -5.15
CA ILE A 153 2.03 19.49 -4.37
C ILE A 153 2.47 19.41 -2.91
N VAL A 154 1.78 20.13 -2.04
CA VAL A 154 2.13 20.26 -0.62
C VAL A 154 1.19 19.44 0.24
N TYR A 155 1.78 18.60 1.07
CA TYR A 155 1.09 17.83 2.10
C TYR A 155 1.63 18.17 3.47
N GLU A 156 0.76 18.28 4.47
CA GLU A 156 1.15 18.13 5.87
C GLU A 156 1.34 16.65 6.16
N TYR A 157 2.40 16.27 6.86
CA TYR A 157 2.58 14.89 7.31
C TYR A 157 2.76 14.81 8.82
N ARG A 158 2.31 13.68 9.40
CA ARG A 158 2.59 13.30 10.79
C ARG A 158 2.88 11.81 10.87
N LEU A 159 3.95 11.45 11.59
CA LEU A 159 4.31 10.08 11.89
C LEU A 159 3.42 9.53 13.01
N SER A 160 3.01 8.27 12.90
CA SER A 160 2.27 7.62 13.97
C SER A 160 3.20 7.26 15.12
N ILE A 161 2.70 7.39 16.35
CA ILE A 161 3.44 7.07 17.58
C ILE A 161 3.69 5.55 17.71
N PHE A 162 2.83 4.73 17.11
CA PHE A 162 2.88 3.27 17.24
C PHE A 162 3.72 2.62 16.14
N GLU A 163 4.72 1.84 16.55
CA GLU A 163 5.29 0.77 15.73
C GLU A 163 4.37 -0.45 15.84
N ARG A 164 3.84 -0.93 14.72
CA ARG A 164 3.12 -2.22 14.73
C ARG A 164 4.17 -3.31 14.92
N HIS A 165 3.88 -4.31 15.75
CA HIS A 165 4.79 -5.44 16.03
C HIS A 165 5.34 -6.14 14.77
N ASP A 166 4.63 -6.03 13.63
CA ASP A 166 5.01 -6.61 12.33
C ASP A 166 5.52 -5.58 11.30
N GLU A 167 5.58 -4.28 11.63
CA GLU A 167 6.05 -3.23 10.72
C GLU A 167 7.38 -2.64 11.20
N LYS A 168 8.39 -2.70 10.31
CA LYS A 168 9.74 -2.14 10.56
C LYS A 168 9.75 -0.61 10.70
N TYR A 169 8.68 0.07 10.29
CA TYR A 169 8.60 1.53 10.21
C TYR A 169 7.25 2.03 10.72
N ARG A 170 7.23 3.26 11.26
CA ARG A 170 6.00 3.95 11.70
C ARG A 170 5.09 4.25 10.51
N GLY A 171 3.78 4.28 10.76
CA GLY A 171 2.82 4.80 9.79
C GLY A 171 3.00 6.30 9.57
N ILE A 172 2.55 6.79 8.42
CA ILE A 172 2.57 8.22 8.08
C ILE A 172 1.19 8.67 7.59
N HIS A 173 0.62 9.66 8.27
CA HIS A 173 -0.56 10.36 7.82
C HIS A 173 -0.15 11.55 6.97
N THR A 174 -0.91 11.82 5.91
CA THR A 174 -0.66 12.94 4.99
C THR A 174 -1.97 13.61 4.67
N GLN A 175 -2.04 14.93 4.81
CA GLN A 175 -3.17 15.74 4.43
C GLN A 175 -2.76 16.70 3.33
N TYR A 176 -3.49 16.69 2.21
CA TYR A 176 -3.27 17.66 1.14
C TYR A 176 -3.55 19.08 1.67
N LEU A 177 -2.64 20.01 1.39
CA LEU A 177 -2.80 21.42 1.75
C LEU A 177 -3.09 22.26 0.52
N ASP A 178 -2.15 22.30 -0.43
CA ASP A 178 -2.22 23.17 -1.59
C ASP A 178 -1.29 22.71 -2.72
N THR A 179 -1.44 23.30 -3.89
CA THR A 179 -0.58 23.07 -5.07
C THR A 179 -0.06 24.41 -5.58
N TYR A 180 1.27 24.54 -5.68
CA TYR A 180 1.92 25.74 -6.16
C TYR A 180 2.55 25.49 -7.52
N THR A 181 2.19 26.31 -8.52
CA THR A 181 2.91 26.27 -9.80
C THR A 181 4.30 26.84 -9.62
N LYS A 182 5.31 26.09 -10.06
CA LYS A 182 6.71 26.50 -10.04
C LYS A 182 6.91 27.68 -10.98
N ASP A 183 7.29 28.80 -10.39
CA ASP A 183 7.77 29.97 -11.07
C ASP A 183 9.01 30.52 -10.33
N LEU A 184 9.51 31.67 -10.75
CA LEU A 184 10.67 32.31 -10.10
C LEU A 184 10.39 32.78 -8.66
N VAL A 185 9.12 32.82 -8.24
CA VAL A 185 8.67 33.29 -6.92
C VAL A 185 8.41 32.11 -5.98
N ASN A 186 7.79 31.04 -6.49
CA ASN A 186 7.39 29.84 -5.76
C ASN A 186 8.54 28.82 -5.68
N THR A 187 9.68 29.25 -5.15
CA THR A 187 10.75 28.32 -4.75
C THR A 187 10.32 27.51 -3.52
N CYS A 188 10.93 26.35 -3.29
CA CYS A 188 10.60 25.51 -2.13
C CYS A 188 10.85 26.25 -0.80
N GLU A 189 11.89 27.08 -0.76
CA GLU A 189 12.24 27.93 0.38
C GLU A 189 11.19 29.01 0.61
N HIS A 190 10.68 29.61 -0.47
CA HIS A 190 9.61 30.59 -0.40
C HIS A 190 8.30 29.96 0.10
N ILE A 191 7.92 28.80 -0.46
CA ILE A 191 6.74 28.04 -0.03
C ILE A 191 6.86 27.67 1.46
N LYS A 192 8.01 27.15 1.91
CA LYS A 192 8.27 26.88 3.33
C LYS A 192 8.06 28.12 4.21
N THR A 193 8.60 29.26 3.80
CA THR A 193 8.47 30.52 4.54
C THR A 193 7.02 30.99 4.61
N SER A 194 6.28 30.86 3.51
CA SER A 194 4.87 31.21 3.43
C SER A 194 4.01 30.32 4.33
N LEU A 195 4.27 29.00 4.35
CA LEU A 195 3.58 28.06 5.23
C LEU A 195 3.80 28.39 6.71
N ILE A 196 5.04 28.69 7.13
CA ILE A 196 5.35 29.08 8.52
C ILE A 196 4.57 30.33 8.95
N ARG A 197 4.41 31.31 8.05
CA ARG A 197 3.66 32.55 8.34
C ARG A 197 2.16 32.31 8.47
N GLN A 198 1.61 31.43 7.62
CA GLN A 198 0.17 31.13 7.58
C GLN A 198 -0.25 30.14 8.68
N ARG A 199 0.63 29.19 9.03
CA ARG A 199 0.35 28.08 9.96
C ARG A 199 1.25 28.19 11.19
N ARG A 200 0.80 28.98 12.18
CA ARG A 200 1.54 29.21 13.44
C ARG A 200 1.67 27.99 14.34
N GLU A 201 0.89 26.94 14.10
CA GLU A 201 0.93 25.68 14.85
C GLU A 201 2.26 24.93 14.67
N LEU A 202 2.92 25.11 13.51
CA LEU A 202 4.20 24.50 13.17
C LEU A 202 5.24 25.60 12.86
N PRO A 203 5.83 26.24 13.89
CA PRO A 203 6.77 27.35 13.68
C PRO A 203 8.12 26.89 13.13
N THR A 204 8.53 25.65 13.41
CA THR A 204 9.79 25.05 12.95
C THR A 204 9.53 23.68 12.30
N PRO A 205 8.84 23.63 11.15
CA PRO A 205 8.46 22.37 10.51
C PRO A 205 9.66 21.71 9.83
N ALA A 206 9.74 20.38 9.92
CA ALA A 206 10.58 19.61 9.02
C ALA A 206 9.94 19.63 7.62
N VAL A 207 10.72 20.01 6.61
CA VAL A 207 10.22 20.09 5.23
C VAL A 207 11.09 19.25 4.33
N TYR A 208 10.47 18.28 3.66
CA TYR A 208 11.15 17.39 2.73
C TYR A 208 10.56 17.57 1.33
N ARG A 209 11.44 17.77 0.35
CA ARG A 209 11.10 17.73 -1.06
C ARG A 209 11.39 16.34 -1.59
N ILE A 210 10.37 15.76 -2.23
CA ILE A 210 10.46 14.52 -2.98
C ILE A 210 10.20 14.86 -4.44
N ASP A 211 11.20 14.61 -5.28
CA ASP A 211 11.10 14.81 -6.72
C ASP A 211 11.47 13.55 -7.49
N THR A 212 10.87 13.38 -8.67
CA THR A 212 11.16 12.27 -9.58
C THR A 212 11.09 12.76 -11.03
N LYS A 213 11.76 12.05 -11.92
CA LYS A 213 11.65 12.26 -13.38
C LYS A 213 10.43 11.56 -13.98
N LEU A 214 9.75 10.70 -13.22
CA LEU A 214 8.60 9.94 -13.69
C LEU A 214 7.33 10.77 -13.70
N VAL A 215 6.46 10.54 -14.69
CA VAL A 215 5.13 11.16 -14.79
C VAL A 215 4.08 10.08 -14.53
N PHE A 216 3.87 9.77 -13.25
CA PHE A 216 2.98 8.70 -12.79
C PHE A 216 1.79 9.29 -12.01
N PRO A 217 0.67 8.57 -11.90
CA PRO A 217 -0.47 8.99 -11.08
C PRO A 217 -0.04 9.30 -9.64
N VAL A 218 -0.34 10.51 -9.18
CA VAL A 218 0.08 10.99 -7.86
C VAL A 218 -0.59 10.18 -6.76
N THR A 219 -1.91 10.05 -6.80
CA THR A 219 -2.70 9.43 -5.74
C THR A 219 -2.46 7.92 -5.65
N GLU A 220 -2.44 7.24 -6.79
CA GLU A 220 -2.34 5.78 -6.86
C GLU A 220 -0.91 5.26 -6.74
N THR A 221 0.10 6.07 -7.05
CA THR A 221 1.49 5.57 -7.13
C THR A 221 2.50 6.49 -6.47
N LEU A 222 2.68 7.73 -6.93
CA LEU A 222 3.78 8.56 -6.43
C LEU A 222 3.64 8.87 -4.92
N LEU A 223 2.48 9.30 -4.46
CA LEU A 223 2.25 9.64 -3.06
C LEU A 223 2.38 8.41 -2.13
N PRO A 224 1.74 7.24 -2.41
CA PRO A 224 1.94 6.04 -1.59
C PRO A 224 3.41 5.61 -1.46
N VAL A 225 4.17 5.65 -2.57
CA VAL A 225 5.60 5.29 -2.56
C VAL A 225 6.41 6.36 -1.82
N ALA A 226 6.22 7.64 -2.15
CA ALA A 226 6.89 8.76 -1.50
C ALA A 226 6.69 8.78 0.02
N LYS A 227 5.48 8.46 0.50
CA LYS A 227 5.18 8.32 1.93
C LYS A 227 6.06 7.26 2.59
N ARG A 228 6.16 6.07 2.00
CA ARG A 228 6.98 4.97 2.54
C ARG A 228 8.47 5.33 2.50
N SER A 229 8.95 5.90 1.40
CA SER A 229 10.35 6.31 1.25
C SER A 229 10.73 7.43 2.21
N LEU A 230 9.80 8.37 2.49
CA LEU A 230 10.02 9.45 3.46
C LEU A 230 10.20 8.89 4.88
N VAL A 231 9.35 7.95 5.31
CA VAL A 231 9.49 7.34 6.64
C VAL A 231 10.84 6.63 6.77
N LYS A 232 11.25 5.87 5.75
CA LYS A 232 12.58 5.22 5.72
C LYS A 232 13.70 6.26 5.84
N TYR A 233 13.59 7.37 5.11
CA TYR A 233 14.58 8.46 5.12
C TYR A 233 14.67 9.13 6.50
N ILE A 234 13.54 9.46 7.12
CA ILE A 234 13.52 10.09 8.45
C ILE A 234 14.11 9.13 9.49
N ALA A 235 13.72 7.84 9.47
CA ALA A 235 14.22 6.85 10.40
C ALA A 235 15.75 6.64 10.30
N HIS A 236 16.32 6.74 9.09
CA HIS A 236 17.76 6.59 8.89
C HIS A 236 18.57 7.83 9.33
N ASN A 237 18.02 9.03 9.15
CA ASN A 237 18.70 10.29 9.46
C ASN A 237 18.42 10.83 10.87
N ALA A 238 17.52 10.20 11.63
CA ALA A 238 17.23 10.54 13.03
C ALA A 238 18.18 9.85 14.03
N ALA A 239 19.09 8.99 13.55
CA ALA A 239 20.12 8.31 14.35
C ALA A 239 21.47 9.04 14.23
#